data_AF-A0A072VKQ1-F1
#
_entry.id   AF-A0A072VKQ1-F1
#
_cell.length_a   1.000
_cell.length_b   1.000
_cell.length_c   1.000
_cell.angle_alpha   90.00
_cell.angle_beta   90.00
_cell.angle_gamma   90.00
#
_symmetry.space_group_name_H-M   'P 1'
#
loop_
_entity.id
_entity.type
_entity.pdbx_description
1 polymer ?
#
loop_
_entity_poly.entity_id
_entity_poly.type
_entity_poly.pdbx_seq_one_letter_code
_entity_poly.pdbx_strand_id
1 'polypeptide(L)'
;MLQQLQGRTSADGNRAIDNLGSDAKNNLITDLDSAKARLDEILVMKSKVLMDINKIKLAIEDVKCRENEFKPELKAADITALEEEYNALLSDRAGETEYLQSMEKQVGKLKEINQVIKCACGEEYKVALNTQLQCT
;
A
#
# COMPACT_ATOMS: atom_id res chain seq x y z
N MET A 1 25.76 -61.19 -88.73
CA MET A 1 26.07 -59.74 -88.74
C MET A 1 25.20 -59.12 -87.64
N LEU A 2 25.73 -58.87 -86.43
CA LEU A 2 26.23 -57.57 -85.93
C LEU A 2 25.18 -56.45 -86.14
N GLN A 3 24.71 -55.66 -85.17
CA GLN A 3 25.42 -55.02 -84.04
C GLN A 3 24.40 -54.37 -83.06
N GLN A 4 24.82 -54.17 -81.80
CA GLN A 4 24.09 -53.45 -80.74
C GLN A 4 24.06 -51.91 -80.95
N LEU A 5 23.16 -51.17 -80.27
CA LEU A 5 23.49 -50.23 -79.16
C LEU A 5 22.25 -49.48 -78.59
N GLN A 6 22.24 -49.37 -77.25
CA GLN A 6 21.73 -48.34 -76.31
C GLN A 6 20.85 -47.19 -76.88
N GLY A 7 19.81 -46.69 -76.22
CA GLY A 7 19.53 -46.57 -74.78
C GLY A 7 19.12 -45.12 -74.48
N ARG A 8 17.99 -44.89 -73.81
CA ARG A 8 17.69 -43.70 -72.98
C ARG A 8 16.29 -43.84 -72.38
N THR A 9 16.23 -44.37 -71.16
CA THR A 9 15.11 -44.10 -70.26
C THR A 9 15.37 -42.75 -69.61
N SER A 10 14.62 -41.73 -70.00
CA SER A 10 14.58 -40.45 -69.31
C SER A 10 14.05 -40.67 -67.89
N ALA A 11 14.95 -40.64 -66.91
CA ALA A 11 14.60 -40.45 -65.52
C ALA A 11 14.54 -38.94 -65.28
N ASP A 12 13.38 -38.34 -65.51
CA ASP A 12 13.08 -37.01 -64.98
C ASP A 12 11.69 -37.01 -64.38
N GLY A 13 11.62 -36.84 -63.08
CA GLY A 13 10.37 -36.90 -62.32
C GLY A 13 10.55 -37.58 -60.97
N ASN A 14 11.46 -37.08 -60.13
CA ASN A 14 11.48 -37.40 -58.69
C ASN A 14 12.26 -36.37 -57.83
N ARG A 15 12.25 -35.07 -58.18
CA ARG A 15 12.87 -34.02 -57.33
C ARG A 15 11.89 -33.11 -56.59
N ALA A 16 10.59 -33.14 -56.92
CA ALA A 16 9.61 -32.22 -56.34
C ALA A 16 8.99 -32.71 -55.03
N ILE A 17 8.89 -34.03 -54.81
CA ILE A 17 8.20 -34.61 -53.63
C ILE A 17 9.08 -34.54 -52.36
N ASP A 18 10.40 -34.66 -52.50
CA ASP A 18 11.33 -34.61 -51.37
C ASP A 18 11.38 -33.22 -50.70
N ASN A 19 11.21 -32.15 -51.48
CA ASN A 19 11.18 -30.78 -50.97
C ASN A 19 9.89 -30.48 -50.18
N LEU A 20 8.72 -30.97 -50.62
CA LEU A 20 7.46 -30.82 -49.89
C LEU A 20 7.48 -31.52 -48.53
N GLY A 21 8.08 -32.73 -48.46
CA GLY A 21 8.25 -33.46 -47.20
C GLY A 21 9.22 -32.78 -46.24
N SER A 22 10.26 -32.14 -46.77
CA SER A 22 11.22 -31.33 -46.01
C SER A 22 10.57 -30.07 -45.42
N ASP A 23 9.77 -29.34 -46.22
CA ASP A 23 9.11 -28.11 -45.78
C ASP A 23 8.05 -28.38 -44.71
N ALA A 24 7.24 -29.45 -44.87
CA ALA A 24 6.28 -29.87 -43.85
C ALA A 24 6.98 -30.22 -42.52
N LYS A 25 8.11 -30.91 -42.57
CA LYS A 25 8.91 -31.24 -41.39
C LYS A 25 9.47 -29.98 -40.71
N ASN A 26 10.00 -29.03 -41.48
CA ASN A 26 10.55 -27.77 -40.95
C ASN A 26 9.47 -26.91 -40.28
N ASN A 27 8.26 -26.88 -40.86
CA ASN A 27 7.11 -26.19 -40.26
C ASN A 27 6.74 -26.82 -38.91
N LEU A 28 6.65 -28.16 -38.83
CA LEU A 28 6.36 -28.85 -37.58
C LEU A 28 7.41 -28.61 -36.48
N ILE A 29 8.70 -28.55 -36.86
CA ILE A 29 9.78 -28.20 -35.92
C ILE A 29 9.58 -26.78 -35.38
N THR A 30 9.26 -25.84 -36.27
CA THR A 30 9.00 -24.43 -35.89
C THR A 30 7.79 -24.31 -34.96
N ASP A 31 6.70 -25.02 -35.25
CA ASP A 31 5.50 -25.04 -34.40
C ASP A 31 5.80 -25.66 -33.03
N LEU A 32 6.58 -26.75 -33.00
CA LEU A 32 7.01 -27.39 -31.76
C LEU A 32 7.84 -26.44 -30.90
N ASP A 33 8.80 -25.73 -31.49
CA ASP A 33 9.65 -24.79 -30.76
C ASP A 33 8.85 -23.56 -30.28
N SER A 34 7.88 -23.09 -31.08
CA SER A 34 6.93 -22.06 -30.65
C SER A 34 6.08 -22.52 -29.45
N ALA A 35 5.58 -23.76 -29.49
CA ALA A 35 4.80 -24.34 -28.40
C ALA A 35 5.62 -24.52 -27.12
N LYS A 36 6.89 -24.92 -27.23
CA LYS A 36 7.83 -24.99 -26.08
C LYS A 36 8.04 -23.60 -25.47
N ALA A 37 8.31 -22.58 -26.29
CA ALA A 37 8.52 -21.22 -25.80
C ALA A 37 7.28 -20.69 -25.04
N ARG A 38 6.07 -20.97 -25.56
CA ARG A 38 4.81 -20.63 -24.86
C ARG A 38 4.65 -21.36 -23.54
N LEU A 39 5.02 -22.64 -23.48
CA LEU A 39 4.98 -23.42 -22.24
C LEU A 39 5.95 -22.83 -21.19
N ASP A 40 7.16 -22.47 -21.60
CA ASP A 40 8.15 -21.86 -20.71
C ASP A 40 7.65 -20.52 -20.16
N GLU A 41 7.04 -19.68 -21.00
CA GLU A 41 6.41 -18.42 -20.57
C GLU A 41 5.30 -18.67 -19.54
N ILE A 42 4.43 -19.67 -19.78
CA ILE A 42 3.38 -20.05 -18.83
C ILE A 42 3.98 -20.52 -17.50
N LEU A 43 5.06 -21.29 -17.51
CA LEU A 43 5.72 -21.75 -16.29
C LEU A 43 6.33 -20.59 -15.48
N VAL A 44 6.91 -19.60 -16.16
CA VAL A 44 7.40 -18.38 -15.52
C VAL A 44 6.25 -17.58 -14.91
N MET A 45 5.18 -17.36 -15.67
CA MET A 45 3.98 -16.65 -15.18
C MET A 45 3.34 -17.36 -13.98
N LYS A 46 3.23 -18.70 -14.04
CA LYS A 46 2.72 -19.52 -12.92
C LYS A 46 3.55 -19.30 -11.66
N SER A 47 4.88 -19.28 -11.78
CA SER A 47 5.78 -19.07 -10.64
C SER A 47 5.61 -17.66 -10.04
N LYS A 48 5.43 -16.64 -10.89
CA LYS A 48 5.15 -15.27 -10.45
C LYS A 48 3.82 -15.17 -9.70
N VAL A 49 2.75 -15.74 -10.26
CA VAL A 49 1.43 -15.78 -9.61
C VAL A 49 1.49 -16.50 -8.27
N LEU A 50 2.22 -17.62 -8.18
CA LEU A 50 2.38 -18.36 -6.93
C LEU A 50 3.10 -17.52 -5.85
N MET A 51 4.13 -16.76 -6.25
CA MET A 51 4.80 -15.84 -5.36
C MET A 51 3.85 -14.74 -4.86
N ASP A 52 3.04 -14.16 -5.74
CA ASP A 52 2.11 -13.10 -5.37
C ASP A 52 0.98 -13.63 -4.47
N ILE A 53 0.48 -14.85 -4.70
CA ILE A 53 -0.45 -15.54 -3.79
C ILE A 53 0.14 -15.66 -2.38
N ASN A 54 1.41 -16.06 -2.27
CA ASN A 54 2.07 -16.19 -0.97
C ASN A 54 2.22 -14.83 -0.26
N LYS A 55 2.56 -13.76 -1.00
CA LYS A 55 2.61 -12.40 -0.43
C LYS A 55 1.26 -11.95 0.09
N ILE A 56 0.20 -12.16 -0.68
CA ILE A 56 -1.17 -11.82 -0.27
C ILE A 56 -1.57 -12.61 0.97
N LYS A 57 -1.26 -13.92 1.01
CA LYS A 57 -1.53 -14.76 2.18
C LYS A 57 -0.85 -14.22 3.45
N LEU A 58 0.42 -13.83 3.35
CA LEU A 58 1.16 -13.23 4.47
C LEU A 58 0.55 -11.90 4.90
N ALA A 59 0.18 -11.03 3.95
CA ALA A 59 -0.47 -9.76 4.25
C ALA A 59 -1.84 -9.93 4.94
N ILE A 60 -2.63 -10.93 4.52
CA ILE A 60 -3.91 -11.27 5.18
C ILE A 60 -3.68 -11.74 6.62
N GLU A 61 -2.67 -12.58 6.85
CA GLU A 61 -2.37 -13.07 8.19
C GLU A 61 -1.91 -11.94 9.11
N ASP A 62 -1.08 -11.02 8.61
CA ASP A 62 -0.67 -9.82 9.35
C ASP A 62 -1.86 -8.94 9.77
N VAL A 63 -2.79 -8.68 8.83
CA VAL A 63 -4.01 -7.91 9.11
C VAL A 63 -4.87 -8.60 10.17
N LYS A 64 -5.04 -9.92 10.12
CA LYS A 64 -5.78 -10.68 11.14
C LYS A 64 -5.13 -10.61 12.51
N CYS A 65 -3.80 -10.74 12.57
CA CYS A 65 -3.05 -10.59 13.83
C CYS A 65 -3.28 -9.22 14.45
N ARG A 66 -3.18 -8.14 13.64
CA ARG A 66 -3.45 -6.77 14.08
C ARG A 66 -4.90 -6.56 14.50
N GLU A 67 -5.85 -7.14 13.77
CA GLU A 67 -7.27 -7.09 14.13
C GLU A 67 -7.50 -7.66 15.54
N ASN A 68 -6.80 -8.75 15.88
CA ASN A 68 -6.92 -9.37 17.20
C ASN A 68 -6.40 -8.51 18.35
N GLU A 69 -5.52 -7.54 18.10
CA GLU A 69 -5.03 -6.58 19.11
C GLU A 69 -6.11 -5.60 19.56
N PHE A 70 -7.15 -5.38 18.75
CA PHE A 70 -8.26 -4.51 19.14
C PHE A 70 -9.13 -5.16 20.21
N LYS A 71 -9.65 -4.31 21.09
CA LYS A 71 -10.63 -4.70 22.11
C LYS A 71 -11.89 -5.28 21.44
N PRO A 72 -12.56 -6.27 22.05
CA PRO A 72 -13.75 -6.90 21.49
C PRO A 72 -14.86 -5.89 21.13
N GLU A 73 -15.03 -4.85 21.93
CA GLU A 73 -16.05 -3.81 21.73
C GLU A 73 -15.79 -3.03 20.44
N LEU A 74 -14.52 -2.74 20.13
CA LEU A 74 -14.13 -2.05 18.89
C LEU A 74 -14.33 -2.94 17.66
N LYS A 75 -14.10 -4.26 17.79
CA LYS A 75 -14.34 -5.22 16.71
C LYS A 75 -15.82 -5.45 16.44
N ALA A 76 -16.66 -5.31 17.47
CA ALA A 76 -18.10 -5.46 17.37
C ALA A 76 -18.82 -4.18 16.91
N ALA A 77 -18.17 -3.03 17.05
CA ALA A 77 -18.73 -1.74 16.66
C ALA A 77 -18.83 -1.62 15.13
N ASP A 78 -19.89 -0.95 14.67
CA ASP A 78 -20.04 -0.59 13.27
C ASP A 78 -19.04 0.53 12.90
N ILE A 79 -18.53 0.50 11.67
CA ILE A 79 -17.52 1.48 11.20
C ILE A 79 -18.09 2.90 11.27
N THR A 80 -19.35 3.11 10.90
CA THR A 80 -19.97 4.44 10.94
C THR A 80 -20.08 4.94 12.38
N ALA A 81 -20.42 4.07 13.34
CA ALA A 81 -20.45 4.44 14.75
C ALA A 81 -19.04 4.83 15.26
N LEU A 82 -17.99 4.10 14.85
CA LEU A 82 -16.61 4.46 15.22
C LEU A 82 -16.17 5.80 14.61
N GLU A 83 -16.57 6.07 13.37
CA GLU A 83 -16.29 7.36 12.70
C GLU A 83 -16.99 8.53 13.40
N GLU A 84 -18.24 8.35 13.83
CA GLU A 84 -18.99 9.35 14.60
C GLU A 84 -18.32 9.66 15.94
N GLU A 85 -17.97 8.63 16.73
CA GLU A 85 -17.26 8.79 18.00
C GLU A 85 -15.89 9.45 17.82
N TYR A 86 -15.15 9.07 16.77
CA TYR A 86 -13.87 9.71 16.46
C TYR A 86 -14.03 11.20 16.18
N ASN A 87 -15.05 11.60 15.40
CA ASN A 87 -15.34 12.99 15.12
C ASN A 87 -15.78 13.77 16.36
N ALA A 88 -16.57 13.15 17.24
CA ALA A 88 -16.96 13.74 18.53
C ALA A 88 -15.72 14.02 19.40
N LEU A 89 -14.81 13.05 19.53
CA LEU A 89 -13.55 13.21 20.27
C LEU A 89 -12.65 14.30 19.68
N LEU A 90 -12.61 14.44 18.35
CA LEU A 90 -11.87 15.52 17.70
C LEU A 90 -12.44 16.89 18.06
N SER A 91 -13.77 17.01 18.11
CA SER A 91 -14.47 18.23 18.52
C SER A 91 -14.22 18.56 19.99
N ASP A 92 -14.33 17.57 20.87
CA ASP A 92 -14.08 17.74 22.31
C ASP A 92 -12.65 18.22 22.55
N ARG A 93 -11.66 17.59 21.92
CA ARG A 93 -10.25 18.01 22.01
C ARG A 93 -10.04 19.45 21.55
N ALA A 94 -10.72 19.87 20.48
CA ALA A 94 -10.65 21.25 20.01
C ALA A 94 -11.22 22.22 21.06
N GLY A 95 -12.39 21.91 21.61
CA GLY A 95 -13.00 22.70 22.68
C GLY A 95 -12.15 22.78 23.95
N GLU A 96 -11.55 21.67 24.38
CA GLU A 96 -10.62 21.64 25.52
C GLU A 96 -9.38 22.51 25.26
N THR A 97 -8.85 22.48 24.05
CA THR A 97 -7.70 23.30 23.65
C THR A 97 -8.04 24.79 23.71
N GLU A 98 -9.20 25.19 23.19
CA GLU A 98 -9.67 26.58 23.23
C GLU A 98 -9.89 27.05 24.67
N TYR A 99 -10.49 26.20 25.51
CA TYR A 99 -10.68 26.49 26.92
C TYR A 99 -9.35 26.68 27.64
N LEU A 100 -8.38 25.80 27.41
CA LEU A 100 -7.04 25.91 28.00
C LEU A 100 -6.36 27.23 27.60
N GLN A 101 -6.40 27.59 26.31
CA GLN A 101 -5.83 28.86 25.84
C GLN A 101 -6.52 30.07 26.47
N SER A 102 -7.85 30.03 26.65
CA SER A 102 -8.59 31.06 27.36
C SER A 102 -8.15 31.19 28.82
N MET A 103 -7.94 30.08 29.50
CA MET A 103 -7.44 30.05 30.88
C MET A 103 -6.03 30.60 30.99
N GLU A 104 -5.12 30.20 30.10
CA GLU A 104 -3.76 30.74 30.05
C GLU A 104 -3.76 32.25 29.83
N LYS A 105 -4.63 32.76 28.96
CA LYS A 105 -4.81 34.20 28.76
C LYS A 105 -5.29 34.91 30.03
N GLN A 106 -6.23 34.32 30.76
CA GLN A 106 -6.70 34.88 32.03
C GLN A 106 -5.59 34.89 33.09
N VAL A 107 -4.84 33.79 33.21
CA VAL A 107 -3.66 33.72 34.08
C VAL A 107 -2.62 34.77 33.69
N GLY A 108 -2.40 35.00 32.39
CA GLY A 108 -1.55 36.08 31.88
C GLY A 108 -1.97 37.45 32.41
N LYS A 109 -3.26 37.80 32.28
CA LYS A 109 -3.80 39.06 32.82
C LYS A 109 -3.59 39.19 34.33
N LEU A 110 -3.77 38.11 35.09
CA LEU A 110 -3.58 38.13 36.54
C LEU A 110 -2.11 38.36 36.93
N LYS A 111 -1.15 37.82 36.16
CA LYS A 111 0.29 38.06 36.36
C LYS A 111 0.68 39.52 36.11
N GLU A 112 -0.07 40.24 35.29
CA GLU A 112 0.17 41.66 35.00
C GLU A 112 -0.35 42.61 36.11
N ILE A 113 -1.12 42.11 37.08
CA ILE A 113 -1.63 42.93 38.19
C ILE A 113 -0.47 43.28 39.14
N ASN A 114 0.03 44.50 38.95
CA ASN A 114 1.01 45.15 39.80
C ASN A 114 0.69 46.66 39.86
N GLN A 115 -0.03 47.08 40.90
CA GLN A 115 -0.52 48.45 41.03
C GLN A 115 -0.07 49.08 42.35
N VAL A 116 0.29 50.36 42.29
CA VAL A 116 0.58 51.17 43.48
C VAL A 116 -0.67 52.00 43.81
N ILE A 117 -1.17 51.88 45.03
CA ILE A 117 -2.32 52.60 45.55
C ILE A 117 -1.84 53.62 46.57
N LYS A 118 -2.21 54.89 46.40
CA LYS A 118 -2.00 55.93 47.42
C LYS A 118 -3.17 56.00 48.39
N CYS A 119 -2.87 55.91 49.67
CA CYS A 119 -3.81 56.22 50.73
C CYS A 119 -3.99 57.72 50.90
N ALA A 120 -5.15 58.14 51.40
CA ALA A 120 -5.42 59.54 51.75
C ALA A 120 -4.46 60.10 52.83
N CYS A 121 -3.78 59.23 53.59
CA CYS A 121 -2.72 59.63 54.53
C CYS A 121 -1.34 59.86 53.88
N GLY A 122 -1.19 59.61 52.58
CA GLY A 122 0.06 59.79 51.82
C GLY A 122 0.88 58.52 51.60
N GLU A 123 0.58 57.43 52.30
CA GLU A 123 1.27 56.13 52.15
C GLU A 123 0.96 55.44 50.82
N GLU A 124 1.96 54.76 50.25
CA GLU A 124 1.85 54.00 49.00
C GLU A 124 1.89 52.49 49.27
N TYR A 125 0.93 51.75 48.72
CA TYR A 125 0.84 50.30 48.83
C TYR A 125 0.96 49.65 47.46
N LYS A 126 1.94 48.75 47.31
CA LYS A 126 2.08 47.92 46.11
C LYS A 126 1.20 46.67 46.25
N VAL A 127 0.16 46.59 45.45
CA VAL A 127 -0.69 45.40 45.31
C VAL A 127 -0.18 44.58 44.14
N ALA A 128 0.28 43.38 44.43
CA ALA A 128 0.69 42.40 43.43
C ALA A 128 0.09 41.04 43.79
N LEU A 129 -0.36 40.29 42.77
CA LEU A 129 -0.79 38.91 42.95
C LEU A 129 0.44 38.01 43.08
N ASN A 130 0.56 37.27 44.19
CA ASN A 130 1.58 36.25 44.32
C ASN A 130 1.17 35.00 43.53
N THR A 131 1.74 34.81 42.33
CA THR A 131 1.40 33.70 41.44
C THR A 131 2.26 32.45 41.65
N GLN A 132 2.83 32.26 42.84
CA GLN A 132 3.44 30.97 43.21
C GLN A 132 2.35 29.91 43.37
N LEU A 133 1.91 29.36 42.25
CA LEU A 133 1.14 28.11 42.20
C LEU A 133 2.07 26.99 42.69
N GLN A 134 2.06 26.73 43.99
CA GLN A 134 2.55 25.47 44.53
C GLN A 134 1.45 24.43 44.31
N CYS A 135 1.61 23.58 43.30
CA CYS A 135 0.89 22.30 43.27
C CYS A 135 1.44 21.42 44.39
N THR A 136 0.65 21.22 45.44
CA THR A 136 0.78 20.11 46.39
C THR A 136 0.01 18.90 45.90
#